data_AF-A0A7K2AUY4-F1
#
_entry.id   AF-A0A7K2AUY4-F1
#
_cell.length_a   1.000
_cell.length_b   1.000
_cell.length_c   1.000
_cell.angle_alpha   90.00
_cell.angle_beta   90.00
_cell.angle_gamma   90.00
#
_symmetry.space_group_name_H-M   'P 1'
#
loop_
_entity.id
_entity.type
_entity.pdbx_description
1 polymer ?
#
loop_
_entity_poly.entity_id
_entity_poly.type
_entity_poly.pdbx_seq_one_letter_code
_entity_poly.pdbx_strand_id
1 'polypeptide(L)'
;AIAGVPPFAGFWSKDEILAYAWDASPALWLVGIVTAVLTAFYMSRLVFMTFYGEARHSSDIHPHEPSRLMTAPLVVLAAAAVVAGGLNLPFTKDLHFMGAWLEPSLFGNEAHLSLGGGAQWLLALVSMAGAAIGIAGAVAVYLQHRLPASRVELPAAARAFYVDEAWTRFVGGPGRRAFEGVAAFDANVVDGAVDGVGRSVRAGGAVLRRVQSGFVRSYALLTAAGAVALLVWFLVRTSF
;
A
#
# COMPACT_ATOMS: atom_id res chain seq x y z
N ALA A 1 -24.09 9.89 -5.63
CA ALA A 1 -22.97 10.30 -6.52
C ALA A 1 -22.15 9.11 -7.01
N ILE A 2 -21.37 8.42 -6.16
CA ILE A 2 -20.40 7.38 -6.61
C ILE A 2 -21.02 6.13 -7.27
N ALA A 3 -22.28 5.81 -6.95
CA ALA A 3 -23.02 4.71 -7.58
C ALA A 3 -23.40 4.98 -9.06
N GLY A 4 -23.12 6.18 -9.59
CA GLY A 4 -23.39 6.52 -11.00
C GLY A 4 -24.87 6.72 -11.32
N VAL A 5 -25.67 7.19 -10.35
CA VAL A 5 -27.11 7.45 -10.54
C VAL A 5 -27.31 8.89 -11.03
N PRO A 6 -28.05 9.14 -12.13
CA PRO A 6 -28.44 10.49 -12.54
C PRO A 6 -29.30 11.19 -11.45
N PRO A 7 -29.13 12.50 -11.16
CA PRO A 7 -28.36 13.53 -11.88
C PRO A 7 -26.97 13.83 -11.26
N PHE A 8 -26.42 12.96 -10.42
CA PHE A 8 -25.22 13.28 -9.64
C PHE A 8 -23.92 13.26 -10.47
N ALA A 9 -22.91 14.04 -10.04
CA ALA A 9 -21.62 14.21 -10.74
C ALA A 9 -20.92 12.90 -11.15
N GLY A 10 -21.03 11.86 -10.31
CA GLY A 10 -20.40 10.57 -10.56
C GLY A 10 -21.00 9.76 -11.71
N PHE A 11 -22.16 10.15 -12.25
CA PHE A 11 -22.68 9.58 -13.49
C PHE A 11 -21.89 10.11 -14.69
N TRP A 12 -21.80 11.44 -14.82
CA TRP A 12 -21.13 12.10 -15.95
C TRP A 12 -19.66 11.71 -16.06
N SER A 13 -18.91 11.79 -14.95
CA SER A 13 -17.48 11.45 -14.99
C SER A 13 -17.20 9.97 -15.24
N LYS A 14 -18.07 9.07 -14.76
CA LYS A 14 -17.89 7.62 -14.93
C LYS A 14 -18.27 7.18 -16.33
N ASP A 15 -19.31 7.78 -16.90
CA ASP A 15 -19.77 7.48 -18.25
C ASP A 15 -18.77 7.94 -19.32
N GLU A 16 -18.15 9.11 -19.13
CA GLU A 16 -17.06 9.59 -20.00
C GLU A 16 -15.89 8.59 -20.02
N ILE A 17 -15.42 8.14 -18.86
CA ILE A 17 -14.33 7.16 -18.77
C ILE A 17 -14.71 5.82 -19.43
N LEU A 18 -15.95 5.37 -19.28
CA LEU A 18 -16.42 4.17 -19.95
C LEU A 18 -16.47 4.37 -21.47
N ALA A 19 -16.95 5.51 -21.96
CA ALA A 19 -16.94 5.82 -23.39
C ALA A 19 -15.51 5.79 -23.96
N TYR A 20 -14.52 6.33 -23.24
CA TYR A 20 -13.10 6.26 -23.62
C TYR A 20 -12.55 4.83 -23.58
N ALA A 21 -12.90 4.06 -22.55
CA ALA A 21 -12.46 2.68 -22.44
C ALA A 21 -12.97 1.82 -23.60
N TRP A 22 -14.19 2.09 -24.10
CA TRP A 22 -14.76 1.40 -25.26
C TRP A 22 -13.95 1.62 -26.54
N ASP A 23 -13.53 2.86 -26.78
CA ASP A 23 -12.71 3.22 -27.95
C ASP A 23 -11.29 2.62 -27.85
N ALA A 24 -10.72 2.56 -26.64
CA ALA A 24 -9.39 2.00 -26.42
C ALA A 24 -9.34 0.46 -26.43
N SER A 25 -10.19 -0.22 -25.63
CA SER A 25 -10.39 -1.66 -25.73
C SER A 25 -11.72 -2.11 -25.10
N PRO A 26 -12.51 -2.93 -25.82
CA PRO A 26 -13.75 -3.48 -25.28
C PRO A 26 -13.55 -4.32 -24.00
N ALA A 27 -12.37 -4.90 -23.80
CA ALA A 27 -12.03 -5.65 -22.59
C ALA A 27 -11.95 -4.75 -21.34
N LEU A 28 -11.31 -3.58 -21.46
CA LEU A 28 -11.26 -2.60 -20.37
C LEU A 28 -12.63 -2.02 -20.07
N TRP A 29 -13.44 -1.79 -21.11
CA TRP A 29 -14.83 -1.37 -20.93
C TRP A 29 -15.64 -2.42 -20.16
N LEU A 30 -15.50 -3.70 -20.51
CA LEU A 30 -16.18 -4.80 -19.82
C LEU A 30 -15.80 -4.86 -18.33
N VAL A 31 -14.52 -4.72 -18.02
CA VAL A 31 -14.06 -4.64 -16.63
C VAL A 31 -14.66 -3.41 -15.93
N GLY A 32 -14.67 -2.26 -16.61
CA GLY A 32 -15.24 -1.01 -16.10
C GLY A 32 -16.73 -1.14 -15.75
N ILE A 33 -17.55 -1.71 -16.63
CA ILE A 33 -18.99 -1.87 -16.39
C ILE A 33 -19.26 -2.88 -15.26
N VAL A 34 -18.52 -4.00 -15.21
CA VAL A 34 -18.64 -4.98 -14.11
C VAL A 34 -18.29 -4.32 -12.77
N THR A 35 -17.18 -3.59 -12.71
CA THR A 35 -16.78 -2.84 -11.51
C THR A 35 -17.80 -1.76 -11.16
N ALA A 36 -18.43 -1.12 -12.14
CA ALA A 36 -19.47 -0.13 -11.91
C ALA A 36 -20.71 -0.73 -11.24
N VAL A 37 -21.16 -1.89 -11.70
CA VAL A 37 -22.26 -2.68 -11.09
C VAL A 37 -21.89 -3.07 -9.66
N LEU A 38 -20.68 -3.59 -9.44
CA LEU A 38 -20.19 -3.93 -8.10
C LEU A 38 -20.14 -2.71 -7.18
N THR A 39 -19.76 -1.53 -7.71
CA THR A 39 -19.76 -0.27 -6.96
C THR A 39 -21.15 0.10 -6.47
N ALA A 40 -22.13 0.04 -7.37
CA ALA A 40 -23.50 0.31 -7.01
C ALA A 40 -23.99 -0.69 -5.94
N PHE A 41 -23.67 -1.97 -6.11
CA PHE A 41 -24.04 -3.03 -5.15
C PHE A 41 -23.43 -2.80 -3.75
N TYR A 42 -22.11 -2.64 -3.63
CA TYR A 42 -21.47 -2.56 -2.30
C TYR A 42 -21.78 -1.23 -1.59
N MET A 43 -21.94 -0.12 -2.31
CA MET A 43 -22.32 1.16 -1.71
C MET A 43 -23.76 1.13 -1.20
N SER A 44 -24.68 0.54 -1.96
CA SER A 44 -26.06 0.33 -1.50
C SER A 44 -26.12 -0.62 -0.31
N ARG A 45 -25.36 -1.73 -0.32
CA ARG A 45 -25.22 -2.63 0.83
C ARG A 45 -24.80 -1.87 2.09
N LEU A 46 -23.78 -1.01 1.99
CA LEU A 46 -23.30 -0.22 3.12
C LEU A 46 -24.41 0.65 3.70
N VAL A 47 -25.11 1.41 2.86
CA VAL A 47 -26.21 2.29 3.31
C VAL A 47 -27.35 1.49 3.95
N PHE A 48 -27.78 0.40 3.31
CA PHE A 48 -28.87 -0.42 3.82
C PHE A 48 -28.53 -1.10 5.14
N MET A 49 -27.34 -1.66 5.27
CA MET A 49 -26.92 -2.32 6.51
C MET A 49 -26.71 -1.36 7.68
N THR A 50 -26.29 -0.12 7.41
CA THR A 50 -26.00 0.86 8.48
C THR A 50 -27.23 1.64 8.91
N PHE A 51 -28.09 2.05 7.96
CA PHE A 51 -29.20 2.97 8.26
C PHE A 51 -30.59 2.34 8.21
N TYR A 52 -30.77 1.26 7.45
CA TYR A 52 -32.08 0.63 7.23
C TYR A 52 -32.19 -0.79 7.81
N GLY A 53 -31.09 -1.32 8.35
CA GLY A 53 -31.04 -2.63 9.00
C GLY A 53 -31.40 -2.56 10.48
N GLU A 54 -31.52 -3.72 11.11
CA GLU A 54 -31.72 -3.81 12.56
C GLU A 54 -30.51 -3.26 13.33
N ALA A 55 -30.80 -2.53 14.41
CA ALA A 55 -29.77 -1.97 15.28
C ALA A 55 -28.93 -3.09 15.91
N ARG A 56 -27.60 -3.01 15.74
CA ARG A 56 -26.63 -3.97 16.30
C ARG A 56 -25.86 -3.43 17.50
N HIS A 57 -26.24 -2.28 18.02
CA HIS A 57 -25.64 -1.70 19.22
C HIS A 57 -26.33 -2.24 20.47
N SER A 58 -25.60 -2.25 21.59
CA SER A 58 -26.16 -2.60 22.89
C SER A 58 -27.17 -1.54 23.36
N SER A 59 -28.10 -1.94 24.22
CA SER A 59 -29.26 -1.12 24.63
C SER A 59 -28.91 0.11 25.48
N ASP A 60 -27.67 0.17 25.98
CA ASP A 60 -27.10 1.28 26.75
C ASP A 60 -26.59 2.43 25.87
N ILE A 61 -26.32 2.16 24.58
CA ILE A 61 -25.78 3.16 23.65
C ILE A 61 -26.91 3.87 22.92
N HIS A 62 -26.94 5.20 23.05
CA HIS A 62 -27.90 6.08 22.38
C HIS A 62 -27.15 6.95 21.36
N PRO A 63 -27.21 6.62 20.05
CA PRO A 63 -26.63 7.46 19.01
C PRO A 63 -27.21 8.86 19.03
N HIS A 64 -26.36 9.88 18.99
CA HIS A 64 -26.75 11.29 18.92
C HIS A 64 -26.25 11.91 17.63
N GLU A 65 -26.93 12.96 17.17
CA GLU A 65 -26.51 13.70 15.99
C GLU A 65 -25.16 14.39 16.22
N PRO A 66 -24.28 14.42 15.21
CA PRO A 66 -23.00 15.09 15.33
C PRO A 66 -23.17 16.60 15.47
N SER A 67 -22.21 17.24 16.14
CA SER A 67 -22.22 18.69 16.34
C SER A 67 -22.18 19.45 15.00
N ARG A 68 -22.66 20.71 15.01
CA ARG A 68 -22.65 21.59 13.82
C ARG A 68 -21.27 21.78 13.19
N LEU A 69 -20.19 21.62 13.97
CA LEU A 69 -18.81 21.68 13.48
C LEU A 69 -18.46 20.53 12.52
N MET A 70 -19.13 19.38 12.63
CA MET A 70 -18.96 18.26 11.69
C MET A 70 -20.02 18.30 10.58
N THR A 71 -21.27 18.63 10.92
CA THR A 71 -22.38 18.63 9.96
C THR A 71 -22.23 19.73 8.90
N ALA A 72 -21.76 20.93 9.28
CA ALA A 72 -21.63 22.04 8.33
C ALA A 72 -20.65 21.73 7.18
N PRO A 73 -19.41 21.23 7.42
CA PRO A 73 -18.52 20.78 6.34
C PRO A 73 -19.16 19.70 5.45
N LEU A 74 -19.85 18.72 6.02
CA LEU A 74 -20.49 17.64 5.26
C LEU A 74 -21.60 18.15 4.33
N VAL A 75 -22.43 19.08 4.82
CA VAL A 75 -23.50 19.71 4.01
C VAL A 75 -22.92 20.53 2.88
N VAL A 76 -21.85 21.31 3.14
CA VAL A 76 -21.16 22.10 2.11
C VAL A 76 -20.59 21.17 1.04
N LEU A 77 -19.93 20.08 1.42
CA LEU A 77 -19.40 19.10 0.47
C LEU A 77 -20.51 18.40 -0.33
N ALA A 78 -21.63 18.07 0.30
CA ALA A 78 -22.78 17.48 -0.38
C ALA A 78 -23.37 18.44 -1.43
N ALA A 79 -23.54 19.73 -1.07
CA ALA A 79 -23.98 20.76 -1.99
C ALA A 79 -22.99 20.95 -3.15
N ALA A 80 -21.68 21.01 -2.86
CA ALA A 80 -20.65 21.11 -3.88
C ALA A 80 -20.66 19.91 -4.84
N ALA A 81 -20.90 18.70 -4.36
CA ALA A 81 -21.01 17.50 -5.21
C ALA A 81 -22.24 17.53 -6.14
N VAL A 82 -23.36 18.12 -5.68
CA VAL A 82 -24.55 18.34 -6.52
C VAL A 82 -24.28 19.42 -7.57
N VAL A 83 -23.72 20.56 -7.16
CA VAL A 83 -23.37 21.68 -8.05
C VAL A 83 -22.36 21.24 -9.11
N ALA A 84 -21.29 20.54 -8.71
CA ALA A 84 -20.30 20.01 -9.65
C ALA A 84 -20.93 19.03 -10.66
N GLY A 85 -21.94 18.27 -10.25
CA GLY A 85 -22.69 17.40 -11.16
C GLY A 85 -23.59 18.16 -12.12
N GLY A 86 -24.18 19.27 -11.68
CA GLY A 86 -24.95 20.18 -12.54
C GLY A 86 -24.08 21.03 -13.46
N LEU A 87 -22.83 21.33 -13.09
CA LEU A 87 -21.90 22.08 -13.92
C LEU A 87 -21.28 21.24 -15.05
N ASN A 88 -21.26 19.91 -14.93
CA ASN A 88 -20.72 19.00 -15.94
C ASN A 88 -21.81 18.29 -16.75
N LEU A 89 -22.92 18.97 -17.02
CA LEU A 89 -24.04 18.42 -17.79
C LEU A 89 -23.69 18.41 -19.30
N PRO A 90 -23.74 17.28 -20.00
CA PRO A 90 -23.36 17.16 -21.41
C PRO A 90 -24.45 17.66 -22.37
N PHE A 91 -25.39 18.49 -21.91
CA PHE A 91 -26.53 18.94 -22.72
C PHE A 91 -26.15 20.02 -23.75
N THR A 92 -25.03 20.73 -23.53
CA THR A 92 -24.52 21.76 -24.45
C THR A 92 -22.99 21.73 -24.47
N LYS A 93 -22.36 21.99 -25.62
CA LYS A 93 -20.89 22.06 -25.75
C LYS A 93 -20.24 23.05 -24.77
N ASP A 94 -20.97 24.10 -24.40
CA ASP A 94 -20.54 25.12 -23.43
C ASP A 94 -20.63 24.67 -21.95
N LEU A 95 -21.28 23.53 -21.69
CA LEU A 95 -21.46 22.96 -20.34
C LEU A 95 -20.46 21.84 -20.01
N HIS A 96 -19.55 21.49 -20.93
CA HIS A 96 -18.34 20.69 -20.61
C HIS A 96 -17.25 21.57 -19.97
N PHE A 97 -17.66 22.41 -19.01
CA PHE A 97 -16.79 23.41 -18.37
C PHE A 97 -15.52 22.78 -17.78
N MET A 98 -15.66 21.58 -17.19
CA MET A 98 -14.52 20.90 -16.56
C MET A 98 -13.47 20.45 -17.59
N GLY A 99 -13.91 19.97 -18.75
CA GLY A 99 -13.03 19.60 -19.86
C GLY A 99 -12.29 20.82 -20.39
N ALA A 100 -13.03 21.88 -20.74
CA ALA A 100 -12.46 23.13 -21.24
C ALA A 100 -11.53 23.84 -20.23
N TRP A 101 -11.80 23.70 -18.93
CA TRP A 101 -10.94 24.25 -17.89
C TRP A 101 -9.64 23.46 -17.71
N LEU A 102 -9.66 22.14 -17.95
CA LEU A 102 -8.50 21.25 -17.83
C LEU A 102 -7.67 21.17 -19.13
N GLU A 103 -8.28 21.43 -20.29
CA GLU A 103 -7.67 21.38 -21.62
C GLU A 103 -6.29 22.11 -21.70
N PRO A 104 -6.11 23.33 -21.13
CA PRO A 104 -4.83 24.02 -21.18
C PRO A 104 -3.71 23.31 -20.40
N SER A 105 -4.08 22.53 -19.38
CA SER A 105 -3.12 21.76 -18.56
C SER A 105 -2.78 20.40 -19.19
N LEU A 106 -3.59 19.93 -20.13
CA LEU A 106 -3.44 18.63 -20.80
C LEU A 106 -2.81 18.76 -22.21
N PHE A 107 -2.40 19.98 -22.60
CA PHE A 107 -1.74 20.29 -23.87
C PHE A 107 -2.51 19.82 -25.12
N GLY A 108 -3.85 19.84 -25.07
CA GLY A 108 -4.67 19.42 -26.21
C GLY A 108 -4.61 17.91 -26.52
N ASN A 109 -4.12 17.07 -25.59
CA ASN A 109 -4.26 15.61 -25.67
C ASN A 109 -5.68 15.16 -25.28
N GLU A 110 -6.70 15.85 -25.80
CA GLU A 110 -8.05 15.34 -25.70
C GLU A 110 -8.13 14.10 -26.59
N ALA A 111 -8.36 12.94 -25.99
CA ALA A 111 -8.78 11.79 -26.76
C ALA A 111 -10.10 12.18 -27.45
N HIS A 112 -10.11 12.30 -28.77
CA HIS A 112 -11.35 12.55 -29.48
C HIS A 112 -12.14 11.24 -29.51
N LEU A 113 -13.28 11.19 -28.82
CA LEU A 113 -14.20 10.06 -28.93
C LEU A 113 -14.63 9.92 -30.39
N SER A 114 -14.23 8.82 -31.03
CA SER A 114 -14.64 8.48 -32.40
C SER A 114 -16.12 8.04 -32.48
N LEU A 115 -16.78 7.91 -31.32
CA LEU A 115 -18.13 7.42 -31.16
C LEU A 115 -19.16 8.45 -31.62
N GLY A 116 -20.03 8.05 -32.56
CA GLY A 116 -21.21 8.84 -32.90
C GLY A 116 -22.12 9.03 -31.67
N GLY A 117 -22.79 10.18 -31.57
CA GLY A 117 -23.58 10.55 -30.38
C GLY A 117 -24.62 9.49 -29.95
N GLY A 118 -25.16 8.71 -30.89
CA GLY A 118 -26.05 7.58 -30.57
C GLY A 118 -25.39 6.44 -29.79
N ALA A 119 -24.11 6.16 -30.05
CA ALA A 119 -23.34 5.15 -29.31
C ALA A 119 -23.04 5.62 -27.88
N GLN A 120 -22.75 6.92 -27.68
CA GLN A 120 -22.54 7.48 -26.34
C GLN A 120 -23.80 7.34 -25.47
N TRP A 121 -24.98 7.69 -26.01
CA TRP A 121 -26.24 7.49 -25.30
C TRP A 121 -26.54 6.02 -24.98
N LEU A 122 -26.20 5.11 -25.90
CA LEU A 122 -26.36 3.68 -25.64
C LEU A 122 -25.46 3.20 -24.49
N LEU A 123 -24.19 3.63 -24.46
CA LEU A 123 -23.25 3.31 -23.38
C LEU A 123 -23.73 3.90 -22.03
N ALA A 124 -24.24 5.12 -22.04
CA ALA A 124 -24.86 5.77 -20.88
C ALA A 124 -26.06 4.99 -20.33
N LEU A 125 -26.94 4.53 -21.22
CA LEU A 125 -28.09 3.69 -20.86
C LEU A 125 -27.65 2.35 -20.28
N VAL A 126 -26.63 1.71 -20.84
CA VAL A 126 -26.07 0.45 -20.33
C VAL A 126 -25.44 0.67 -18.95
N SER A 127 -24.69 1.75 -18.76
CA SER A 127 -24.10 2.13 -17.47
C SER A 127 -25.18 2.36 -16.40
N MET A 128 -26.24 3.09 -16.76
CA MET A 128 -27.38 3.34 -15.87
C MET A 128 -28.13 2.04 -15.53
N ALA A 129 -28.37 1.17 -16.51
CA ALA A 129 -28.97 -0.14 -16.27
C ALA A 129 -28.10 -1.00 -15.35
N GLY A 130 -26.78 -0.99 -15.54
CA GLY A 130 -25.83 -1.67 -14.66
C GLY A 130 -25.89 -1.18 -13.22
N ALA A 131 -25.91 0.15 -13.02
CA ALA A 131 -26.07 0.73 -11.69
C ALA A 131 -27.41 0.32 -11.05
N ALA A 132 -28.51 0.37 -11.81
CA ALA A 132 -29.83 -0.05 -11.32
C ALA A 132 -29.85 -1.54 -10.93
N ILE A 133 -29.22 -2.41 -11.71
CA ILE A 133 -29.08 -3.85 -11.41
C ILE A 133 -28.29 -4.04 -10.11
N GLY A 134 -27.17 -3.32 -9.94
CA GLY A 134 -26.37 -3.39 -8.70
C GLY A 134 -27.17 -2.97 -7.47
N ILE A 135 -27.91 -1.87 -7.55
CA ILE A 135 -28.78 -1.39 -6.47
C ILE A 135 -29.90 -2.39 -6.20
N ALA A 136 -30.60 -2.87 -7.23
CA ALA A 136 -31.69 -3.84 -7.10
C ALA A 136 -31.20 -5.16 -6.49
N GLY A 137 -30.01 -5.63 -6.86
CA GLY A 137 -29.36 -6.78 -6.25
C GLY A 137 -29.11 -6.56 -4.75
N ALA A 138 -28.61 -5.40 -4.36
CA ALA A 138 -28.40 -5.07 -2.94
C ALA A 138 -29.73 -5.01 -2.16
N VAL A 139 -30.78 -4.43 -2.74
CA VAL A 139 -32.13 -4.41 -2.14
C VAL A 139 -32.67 -5.83 -1.94
N ALA A 140 -32.57 -6.68 -2.96
CA ALA A 140 -33.07 -8.05 -2.91
C ALA A 140 -32.40 -8.91 -1.83
N VAL A 141 -31.08 -8.70 -1.62
CA VAL A 141 -30.28 -9.46 -0.63
C VAL A 141 -30.45 -8.88 0.78
N TYR A 142 -30.30 -7.56 0.95
CA TYR A 142 -30.13 -6.96 2.28
C TYR A 142 -31.39 -6.32 2.88
N LEU A 143 -32.35 -5.87 2.06
CA LEU A 143 -33.61 -5.31 2.57
C LEU A 143 -34.77 -6.32 2.48
N GLN A 144 -34.83 -7.08 1.40
CA GLN A 144 -35.92 -8.03 1.17
C GLN A 144 -35.59 -9.46 1.62
N HIS A 145 -34.33 -9.73 1.98
CA HIS A 145 -33.84 -11.04 2.40
C HIS A 145 -34.24 -12.21 1.47
N ARG A 146 -34.39 -11.96 0.16
CA ARG A 146 -34.80 -12.97 -0.82
C ARG A 146 -33.70 -14.01 -1.09
N LEU A 147 -32.45 -13.63 -0.87
CA LEU A 147 -31.28 -14.48 -1.05
C LEU A 147 -30.42 -14.43 0.22
N PRO A 148 -29.87 -15.58 0.67
CA PRO A 148 -28.93 -15.58 1.77
C PRO A 148 -27.64 -14.86 1.35
N ALA A 149 -27.17 -13.93 2.18
CA ALA A 149 -25.96 -13.14 1.92
C ALA A 149 -24.72 -14.02 1.65
N SER A 150 -24.66 -15.22 2.23
CA SER A 150 -23.58 -16.19 2.04
C SER A 150 -23.42 -16.70 0.60
N ARG A 151 -24.43 -16.54 -0.28
CA ARG A 151 -24.29 -16.88 -1.70
C ARG A 151 -23.66 -15.77 -2.53
N VAL A 152 -23.72 -14.52 -2.05
CA VAL A 152 -23.21 -13.34 -2.76
C VAL A 152 -21.86 -12.89 -2.18
N GLU A 153 -21.69 -13.04 -0.87
CA GLU A 153 -20.45 -12.74 -0.16
C GLU A 153 -19.46 -13.91 -0.32
N LEU A 154 -18.51 -13.75 -1.24
CA LEU A 154 -17.45 -14.73 -1.48
C LEU A 154 -16.53 -14.83 -0.24
N PRO A 155 -16.28 -16.04 0.30
CA PRO A 155 -15.37 -16.22 1.43
C PRO A 155 -13.96 -15.67 1.18
N ALA A 156 -13.51 -15.74 -0.07
CA ALA A 156 -12.23 -15.16 -0.50
C ALA A 156 -12.23 -13.63 -0.42
N ALA A 157 -13.31 -12.96 -0.86
CA ALA A 157 -13.42 -11.51 -0.80
C ALA A 157 -13.46 -10.99 0.64
N ALA A 158 -14.07 -11.75 1.56
CA ALA A 158 -14.07 -11.45 3.00
C ALA A 158 -12.67 -11.45 3.62
N ARG A 159 -11.70 -12.13 3.00
CA ARG A 159 -10.29 -12.18 3.41
C ARG A 159 -9.37 -11.39 2.47
N ALA A 160 -9.89 -10.34 1.82
CA ALA A 160 -9.15 -9.51 0.87
C ALA A 160 -8.44 -10.34 -0.23
N PHE A 161 -9.11 -11.39 -0.73
CA PHE A 161 -8.57 -12.35 -1.69
C PHE A 161 -7.25 -13.01 -1.25
N TYR A 162 -7.05 -13.17 0.06
CA TYR A 162 -5.85 -13.73 0.68
C TYR A 162 -4.56 -12.95 0.38
N VAL A 163 -4.67 -11.75 -0.17
CA VAL A 163 -3.50 -10.91 -0.51
C VAL A 163 -2.76 -10.53 0.77
N ASP A 164 -3.49 -10.05 1.78
CA ASP A 164 -2.91 -9.64 3.07
C ASP A 164 -2.30 -10.82 3.82
N GLU A 165 -2.98 -11.98 3.80
CA GLU A 165 -2.47 -13.22 4.41
C GLU A 165 -1.19 -13.70 3.72
N ALA A 166 -1.15 -13.65 2.38
CA ALA A 166 0.02 -14.03 1.59
C ALA A 166 1.21 -13.10 1.88
N TRP A 167 0.99 -11.79 1.89
CA TRP A 167 2.01 -10.80 2.25
C TRP A 167 2.53 -10.98 3.67
N THR A 168 1.62 -11.16 4.63
CA THR A 168 1.97 -11.39 6.03
C THR A 168 2.80 -12.68 6.19
N ARG A 169 2.40 -13.76 5.50
CA ARG A 169 3.13 -15.04 5.53
C ARG A 169 4.51 -14.92 4.88
N PHE A 170 4.63 -14.16 3.80
CA PHE A 170 5.89 -13.94 3.11
C PHE A 170 6.85 -13.09 3.94
N VAL A 171 6.40 -11.93 4.43
CA VAL A 171 7.24 -11.03 5.22
C VAL A 171 7.54 -11.65 6.60
N GLY A 172 6.53 -12.16 7.29
CA GLY A 172 6.66 -12.73 8.64
C GLY A 172 7.32 -14.11 8.68
N GLY A 173 7.36 -14.84 7.56
CA GLY A 173 8.00 -16.15 7.46
C GLY A 173 9.42 -16.04 6.91
N PRO A 174 9.64 -16.25 5.60
CA PRO A 174 10.97 -16.21 5.01
C PRO A 174 11.66 -14.85 5.18
N GLY A 175 10.94 -13.73 5.10
CA GLY A 175 11.49 -12.40 5.34
C GLY A 175 12.13 -12.31 6.73
N ARG A 176 11.36 -12.63 7.79
CA ARG A 176 11.85 -12.63 9.17
C ARG A 176 13.04 -13.57 9.37
N ARG A 177 12.99 -14.80 8.84
CA ARG A 177 14.11 -15.76 8.98
C ARG A 177 15.39 -15.25 8.30
N ALA A 178 15.27 -14.58 7.16
CA ALA A 178 16.41 -13.98 6.50
C ALA A 178 17.05 -12.90 7.40
N PHE A 179 16.24 -12.02 7.99
CA PHE A 179 16.73 -11.00 8.93
C PHE A 179 17.36 -11.60 10.19
N GLU A 180 16.74 -12.62 10.78
CA GLU A 180 17.31 -13.34 11.93
C GLU A 180 18.64 -14.01 11.57
N GLY A 181 18.77 -14.55 10.35
CA GLY A 181 20.02 -15.11 9.84
C GLY A 181 21.12 -14.06 9.68
N VAL A 182 20.80 -12.88 9.14
CA VAL A 182 21.74 -11.76 9.02
C VAL A 182 22.18 -11.27 10.40
N ALA A 183 21.24 -11.11 11.34
CA ALA A 183 21.56 -10.69 12.71
C ALA A 183 22.42 -11.73 13.44
N ALA A 184 22.14 -13.03 13.25
CA ALA A 184 22.97 -14.09 13.81
C ALA A 184 24.38 -14.14 13.19
N PHE A 185 24.51 -13.84 11.90
CA PHE A 185 25.81 -13.73 11.25
C PHE A 185 26.63 -12.58 11.85
N ASP A 186 26.02 -11.41 12.02
CA ASP A 186 26.67 -10.25 12.62
C ASP A 186 27.16 -10.56 14.05
N ALA A 187 26.26 -11.02 14.93
CA ALA A 187 26.55 -11.30 16.33
C ALA A 187 27.57 -12.43 16.56
N ASN A 188 27.68 -13.41 15.65
CA ASN A 188 28.59 -14.54 15.84
C ASN A 188 29.89 -14.42 15.04
N VAL A 189 29.82 -13.91 13.81
CA VAL A 189 30.97 -13.87 12.90
C VAL A 189 31.68 -12.53 13.01
N VAL A 190 30.95 -11.42 12.91
CA VAL A 190 31.55 -10.08 12.93
C VAL A 190 32.07 -9.78 14.34
N ASP A 191 31.20 -9.86 15.34
CA ASP A 191 31.60 -9.65 16.73
C ASP A 191 32.63 -10.69 17.19
N GLY A 192 32.45 -11.95 16.80
CA GLY A 192 33.39 -13.03 17.13
C GLY A 192 34.80 -12.79 16.57
N ALA A 193 34.92 -12.23 15.36
CA ALA A 193 36.20 -11.85 14.77
C ALA A 193 36.85 -10.70 15.54
N VAL A 194 36.08 -9.66 15.87
CA VAL A 194 36.56 -8.49 16.63
C VAL A 194 37.05 -8.91 18.03
N ASP A 195 36.24 -9.69 18.75
CA ASP A 195 36.60 -10.22 20.06
C ASP A 195 37.78 -11.20 19.99
N GLY A 196 37.91 -11.94 18.88
CA GLY A 196 39.05 -12.81 18.59
C GLY A 196 40.37 -12.04 18.52
N VAL A 197 40.37 -10.89 17.82
CA VAL A 197 41.54 -9.99 17.78
C VAL A 197 41.87 -9.50 19.18
N GLY A 198 40.88 -9.04 19.95
CA GLY A 198 41.07 -8.58 21.32
C GLY A 198 41.64 -9.67 22.25
N ARG A 199 41.14 -10.90 22.14
CA ARG A 199 41.67 -12.07 22.88
C ARG A 199 43.11 -12.39 22.50
N SER A 200 43.46 -12.30 21.22
CA SER A 200 44.81 -12.58 20.73
C SER A 200 45.83 -11.58 21.25
N VAL A 201 45.48 -10.29 21.24
CA VAL A 201 46.32 -9.22 21.81
C VAL A 201 46.52 -9.42 23.32
N ARG A 202 45.45 -9.71 24.07
CA ARG A 202 45.54 -9.98 25.52
C ARG A 202 46.38 -11.21 25.83
N ALA A 203 46.24 -12.29 25.05
CA ALA A 203 47.03 -13.50 25.20
C ALA A 203 48.52 -13.24 24.92
N GLY A 204 48.83 -12.51 23.84
CA GLY A 204 50.20 -12.09 23.52
C GLY A 204 50.82 -11.25 24.63
N GLY A 205 50.06 -10.27 25.17
CA GLY A 205 50.48 -9.47 26.32
C GLY A 205 50.71 -10.31 27.58
N ALA A 206 49.86 -11.31 27.84
CA ALA A 206 50.04 -12.21 28.98
C ALA A 206 51.30 -13.09 28.86
N VAL A 207 51.67 -13.51 27.65
CA VAL A 207 52.92 -14.24 27.38
C VAL A 207 54.13 -13.32 27.55
N LEU A 208 54.11 -12.13 26.94
CA LEU A 208 55.17 -11.13 27.08
C LEU A 208 55.41 -10.75 28.54
N ARG A 209 54.34 -10.63 29.34
CA ARG A 209 54.44 -10.34 30.77
C ARG A 209 55.25 -11.39 31.54
N ARG A 210 55.22 -12.67 31.14
CA ARG A 210 56.01 -13.73 31.80
C ARG A 210 57.52 -13.59 31.57
N VAL A 211 57.95 -12.88 30.53
CA VAL A 211 59.37 -12.60 30.26
C VAL A 211 59.95 -11.63 31.31
N GLN A 212 59.11 -10.77 31.88
CA GLN A 212 59.49 -9.83 32.94
C GLN A 212 59.35 -10.49 34.32
N SER A 213 60.35 -11.29 34.72
CA SER A 213 60.33 -12.09 35.95
C SER A 213 60.81 -11.34 37.21
N GLY A 214 61.33 -10.12 37.08
CA GLY A 214 61.85 -9.33 38.20
C GLY A 214 63.24 -9.77 38.71
N PHE A 215 63.82 -10.84 38.18
CA PHE A 215 65.17 -11.31 38.55
C PHE A 215 66.26 -10.61 37.73
N VAL A 216 67.08 -9.77 38.39
CA VAL A 216 68.18 -8.99 37.76
C VAL A 216 69.14 -9.87 36.94
N ARG A 217 69.42 -11.09 37.39
CA ARG A 217 70.30 -12.05 36.67
C ARG A 217 69.73 -12.45 35.30
N SER A 218 68.42 -12.66 35.21
CA SER A 218 67.76 -13.03 33.96
C SER A 218 67.82 -11.88 32.96
N TYR A 219 67.66 -10.63 33.42
CA TYR A 219 67.83 -9.46 32.56
C TYR A 219 69.26 -9.35 32.03
N ALA A 220 70.28 -9.45 32.89
CA ALA A 220 71.68 -9.37 32.47
C ALA A 220 72.06 -10.40 31.39
N LEU A 221 71.59 -11.64 31.54
CA LEU A 221 71.75 -12.70 30.52
C LEU A 221 71.08 -12.32 29.20
N LEU A 222 69.86 -11.77 29.25
CA LEU A 222 69.08 -11.39 28.08
C LEU A 222 69.72 -10.21 27.34
N THR A 223 70.25 -9.21 28.06
CA THR A 223 70.99 -8.10 27.46
C THR A 223 72.30 -8.55 26.82
N ALA A 224 73.06 -9.44 27.49
CA ALA A 224 74.30 -9.98 26.94
C ALA A 224 74.04 -10.83 25.69
N ALA A 225 73.04 -11.71 25.72
CA ALA A 225 72.61 -12.48 24.55
C ALA A 225 72.15 -11.56 23.40
N GLY A 226 71.39 -10.51 23.70
CA GLY A 226 70.99 -9.50 22.72
C GLY A 226 72.16 -8.76 22.08
N ALA A 227 73.17 -8.38 22.87
CA ALA A 227 74.38 -7.74 22.35
C ALA A 227 75.19 -8.68 21.43
N VAL A 228 75.35 -9.95 21.81
CA VAL A 228 76.00 -10.97 20.96
C VAL A 228 75.21 -11.19 19.67
N ALA A 229 73.87 -11.30 19.75
CA ALA A 229 73.02 -11.46 18.59
C ALA A 229 73.12 -10.27 17.62
N LEU A 230 73.14 -9.03 18.14
CA LEU A 230 73.35 -7.83 17.33
C LEU A 230 74.73 -7.81 16.67
N LEU A 231 75.78 -8.22 17.38
CA LEU A 231 77.12 -8.34 16.82
C LEU A 231 77.18 -9.40 15.70
N VAL A 232 76.57 -10.57 15.91
CA VAL A 232 76.49 -11.61 14.89
C VAL A 232 75.71 -11.10 13.68
N TRP A 233 74.54 -10.47 13.89
CA TRP A 233 73.75 -9.89 12.81
C TRP A 233 74.53 -8.82 12.04
N PHE A 234 75.25 -7.95 12.76
CA PHE A 234 76.09 -6.92 12.15
C PHE A 234 77.20 -7.56 11.31
N LEU A 235 77.94 -8.52 11.86
CA LEU A 235 79.01 -9.23 11.17
C LEU A 235 78.51 -9.94 9.91
N VAL A 236 77.38 -10.65 10.00
CA VAL A 236 76.74 -11.33 8.85
C VAL A 236 76.29 -10.31 7.79
N ARG A 237 75.83 -9.12 8.21
CA ARG A 237 75.38 -8.08 7.28
C ARG A 237 76.53 -7.29 6.65
N THR A 238 77.66 -7.14 7.34
CA THR A 238 78.86 -6.45 6.83
C THR A 238 79.81 -7.36 6.06
N SER A 239 79.60 -8.68 6.09
CA SER A 239 80.38 -9.66 5.32
C SER A 239 79.78 -9.98 3.93
N PHE A 240 78.87 -9.12 3.47
CA PHE A 240 78.47 -8.94 2.07
C PHE A 240 78.69 -7.47 1.68
#